data_AF-X7ECB2-F1
#
_entry.id   AF-X7ECB2-F1
#
_cell.length_a   1.000
_cell.length_b   1.000
_cell.length_c   1.000
_cell.angle_alpha   90.00
_cell.angle_beta   90.00
_cell.angle_gamma   90.00
#
_symmetry.space_group_name_H-M   'P 1'
#
loop_
_entity.id
_entity.type
_entity.pdbx_description
1 polymer ?
#
loop_
_entity_poly.entity_id
_entity_poly.type
_entity_poly.pdbx_seq_one_letter_code
_entity_poly.pdbx_strand_id
1 'polypeptide(L)'
;MPWIKGLWTLAFSIYLPAAVSAEWRVGHSEIFIDEPSAFGISDLGIGALAVMCDEGAPYLWTQGWPAAAGPDREERVSITVDGRPYLLTGTHYPPDGLWTGHPSAELLAALRGGTVAVVAPPGQPAWQFSLSGSARAMSSALSECSGAASAAPPAQAENSGLPAPVVDVVTQACGGGFTLAEDAILSGRIDNDTEEDVVLDWADVSCNDRSRGRGAGFCGAALCTIEVFLTETSSRKQILGLNPVLIDRAFGQVALRTSTQGVTCGGAAQGCDILWNWTGTALEAAR
;
A
#
# COMPACT_ATOMS: atom_id res chain seq x y z
N MET A 1 55.03 49.49 -9.79
CA MET A 1 54.18 48.41 -10.36
C MET A 1 53.75 47.49 -9.21
N PRO A 2 52.52 47.61 -8.69
CA PRO A 2 52.06 46.73 -7.61
C PRO A 2 51.35 45.50 -8.18
N TRP A 3 51.68 44.33 -7.63
CA TRP A 3 51.03 43.05 -7.91
C TRP A 3 49.82 42.88 -6.98
N ILE A 4 48.62 42.74 -7.56
CA ILE A 4 47.40 42.42 -6.82
C ILE A 4 47.26 40.90 -6.76
N LYS A 5 47.34 40.34 -5.56
CA LYS A 5 47.02 38.93 -5.26
C LYS A 5 45.50 38.78 -5.19
N GLY A 6 44.90 38.17 -6.21
CA GLY A 6 43.50 37.76 -6.21
C GLY A 6 43.35 36.40 -5.52
N LEU A 7 42.78 36.40 -4.32
CA LEU A 7 42.39 35.21 -3.56
C LEU A 7 40.99 34.79 -4.04
N TRP A 8 40.90 33.72 -4.83
CA TRP A 8 39.61 33.13 -5.23
C TRP A 8 39.20 32.08 -4.21
N THR A 9 38.22 32.42 -3.36
CA THR A 9 37.59 31.48 -2.43
C THR A 9 36.56 30.65 -3.21
N LEU A 10 36.94 29.43 -3.60
CA LEU A 10 36.02 28.41 -4.11
C LEU A 10 35.13 27.93 -2.96
N ALA A 11 33.91 28.48 -2.87
CA ALA A 11 32.86 27.95 -2.01
C ALA A 11 32.31 26.65 -2.64
N PHE A 12 32.84 25.51 -2.21
CA PHE A 12 32.25 24.20 -2.49
C PHE A 12 30.99 24.04 -1.62
N SER A 13 29.83 24.31 -2.20
CA SER A 13 28.55 23.94 -1.59
C SER A 13 28.42 22.41 -1.61
N ILE A 14 28.79 21.77 -0.51
CA ILE A 14 28.52 20.35 -0.28
C ILE A 14 27.01 20.22 -0.09
N TYR A 15 26.30 19.85 -1.16
CA TYR A 15 24.94 19.34 -1.08
C TYR A 15 25.02 17.97 -0.40
N LEU A 16 24.91 17.96 0.93
CA LEU A 16 24.60 16.74 1.65
C LEU A 16 23.19 16.34 1.23
N PRO A 17 22.97 15.16 0.62
CA PRO A 17 21.62 14.67 0.43
C PRO A 17 20.97 14.67 1.81
N ALA A 18 19.88 15.43 1.96
CA ALA A 18 19.06 15.30 3.16
C ALA A 18 18.67 13.83 3.20
N ALA A 19 19.19 13.10 4.19
CA ALA A 19 18.70 11.78 4.48
C ALA A 19 17.20 11.97 4.71
N VAL A 20 16.41 11.54 3.73
CA VAL A 20 14.96 11.46 3.88
C VAL A 20 14.79 10.36 4.91
N SER A 21 14.90 10.71 6.19
CA SER A 21 14.58 9.81 7.29
C SER A 21 13.16 9.37 7.02
N ALA A 22 13.00 8.08 6.68
CA ALA A 22 11.73 7.49 6.34
C ALA A 22 10.84 7.58 7.59
N GLU A 23 10.03 8.63 7.64
CA GLU A 23 9.00 8.81 8.65
C GLU A 23 7.98 7.68 8.49
N TRP A 24 7.52 7.13 9.61
CA TRP A 24 6.44 6.13 9.59
C TRP A 24 5.18 6.70 8.96
N ARG A 25 4.53 5.91 8.10
CA ARG A 25 3.31 6.31 7.38
C ARG A 25 2.18 5.35 7.70
N VAL A 26 0.95 5.83 7.53
CA VAL A 26 -0.25 4.99 7.49
C VAL A 26 -0.59 4.76 6.03
N GLY A 27 -0.84 3.52 5.65
CA GLY A 27 -1.28 3.13 4.32
C GLY A 27 -1.86 1.73 4.33
N HIS A 28 -2.14 1.20 3.15
CA HIS A 28 -2.56 -0.19 2.99
C HIS A 28 -1.34 -1.02 2.62
N SER A 29 -1.24 -2.23 3.16
CA SER A 29 -0.20 -3.18 2.81
C SER A 29 -0.57 -3.91 1.53
N GLU A 30 0.39 -4.16 0.65
CA GLU A 30 0.18 -5.05 -0.51
C GLU A 30 -0.11 -6.50 -0.05
N ILE A 31 0.36 -6.88 1.14
CA ILE A 31 0.12 -8.22 1.72
C ILE A 31 -1.28 -8.31 2.35
N PHE A 32 -1.76 -7.22 2.93
CA PHE A 32 -3.03 -7.15 3.65
C PHE A 32 -3.84 -5.97 3.10
N ILE A 33 -4.53 -6.25 1.99
CA ILE A 33 -5.04 -5.23 1.06
C ILE A 33 -6.13 -4.34 1.70
N ASP A 34 -6.73 -4.75 2.81
CA ASP A 34 -7.86 -4.05 3.43
C ASP A 34 -7.59 -3.53 4.85
N GLU A 35 -6.39 -3.75 5.40
CA GLU A 35 -6.10 -3.40 6.79
C GLU A 35 -5.16 -2.19 6.89
N PRO A 36 -5.58 -1.09 7.55
CA PRO A 36 -4.73 0.05 7.83
C PRO A 36 -3.43 -0.39 8.51
N SER A 37 -2.31 -0.13 7.84
CA SER A 37 -0.99 -0.53 8.26
C SER A 37 -0.14 0.71 8.54
N ALA A 38 0.43 0.78 9.73
CA ALA A 38 1.51 1.71 10.03
C ALA A 38 2.83 1.06 9.64
N PHE A 39 3.64 1.66 8.78
CA PHE A 39 4.91 1.08 8.36
C PHE A 39 6.05 2.10 8.30
N GLY A 40 7.25 1.61 8.59
CA GLY A 40 8.52 2.29 8.39
C GLY A 40 9.40 1.52 7.42
N ILE A 41 10.26 2.23 6.70
CA ILE A 41 11.23 1.65 5.76
C ILE A 41 12.62 1.64 6.41
N SER A 42 13.42 0.62 6.11
CA SER A 42 14.79 0.53 6.62
C SER A 42 15.67 1.68 6.10
N ASP A 43 16.78 1.94 6.78
CA ASP A 43 17.81 2.89 6.36
C ASP A 43 18.39 2.59 4.97
N LEU A 44 18.37 1.32 4.56
CA LEU A 44 18.77 0.85 3.24
C LEU A 44 17.67 0.99 2.17
N GLY A 45 16.43 1.34 2.53
CA GLY A 45 15.33 1.50 1.57
C GLY A 45 14.75 0.20 1.01
N ILE A 46 15.17 -0.96 1.52
CA ILE A 46 14.83 -2.29 0.98
C ILE A 46 13.96 -3.13 1.91
N GLY A 47 13.83 -2.73 3.17
CA GLY A 47 13.03 -3.45 4.17
C GLY A 47 11.86 -2.64 4.67
N ALA A 48 10.80 -3.34 5.08
CA ALA A 48 9.68 -2.72 5.78
C ALA A 48 9.46 -3.39 7.14
N LEU A 49 9.09 -2.58 8.11
CA LEU A 49 8.59 -3.00 9.42
C LEU A 49 7.24 -2.35 9.62
N ALA A 50 6.21 -3.13 9.88
CA ALA A 50 4.85 -2.64 9.90
C ALA A 50 4.01 -3.25 11.02
N VAL A 51 2.98 -2.51 11.42
CA VAL A 51 2.01 -2.89 12.43
C VAL A 51 0.61 -2.58 11.90
N MET A 52 -0.29 -3.55 12.03
CA MET A 52 -1.68 -3.46 11.57
C MET A 52 -2.61 -4.13 12.58
N CYS A 53 -3.91 -4.06 12.31
CA CYS A 53 -4.90 -4.85 13.00
C CYS A 53 -5.14 -6.17 12.29
N ASP A 54 -5.17 -7.27 13.05
CA ASP A 54 -5.58 -8.59 12.55
C ASP A 54 -6.50 -9.22 13.59
N GLU A 55 -7.73 -9.53 13.20
CA GLU A 55 -8.76 -10.11 14.07
C GLU A 55 -8.94 -9.38 15.42
N GLY A 56 -8.81 -8.05 15.42
CA GLY A 56 -8.92 -7.23 16.63
C GLY A 56 -7.70 -7.30 17.56
N ALA A 57 -6.58 -7.84 17.10
CA ALA A 57 -5.31 -7.83 17.82
C ALA A 57 -4.23 -7.09 17.01
N PRO A 58 -3.27 -6.42 17.66
CA PRO A 58 -2.09 -5.93 16.97
C PRO A 58 -1.35 -7.09 16.29
N TYR A 59 -0.95 -6.87 15.04
CA TYR A 59 -0.19 -7.79 14.24
C TYR A 59 1.01 -7.06 13.65
N LEU A 60 2.18 -7.67 13.74
CA LEU A 60 3.43 -7.10 13.27
C LEU A 60 3.97 -7.97 12.14
N TRP A 61 4.44 -7.32 11.09
CA TRP A 61 5.12 -8.00 10.00
C TRP A 61 6.35 -7.22 9.54
N THR A 62 7.29 -7.94 8.94
CA THR A 62 8.52 -7.36 8.41
C THR A 62 8.97 -8.12 7.17
N GLN A 63 9.41 -7.39 6.15
CA GLN A 63 9.77 -7.95 4.84
C GLN A 63 11.02 -7.31 4.26
N GLY A 64 11.53 -7.94 3.20
CA GLY A 64 12.55 -7.40 2.30
C GLY A 64 13.84 -8.24 2.26
N TRP A 65 14.00 -9.19 3.17
CA TRP A 65 15.17 -10.09 3.16
C TRP A 65 15.14 -11.01 1.93
N PRO A 66 16.30 -11.52 1.50
CA PRO A 66 16.37 -12.41 0.35
C PRO A 66 15.39 -13.58 0.45
N ALA A 67 14.50 -13.67 -0.53
CA ALA A 67 13.61 -14.80 -0.73
C ALA A 67 14.41 -16.11 -0.83
N ALA A 68 13.91 -17.15 -0.18
CA ALA A 68 14.48 -18.49 -0.23
C ALA A 68 13.36 -19.52 -0.45
N ALA A 69 13.64 -20.58 -1.21
CA ALA A 69 12.71 -21.69 -1.30
C ALA A 69 12.59 -22.39 0.06
N GLY A 70 11.37 -22.73 0.47
CA GLY A 70 11.12 -23.50 1.68
C GLY A 70 9.64 -23.43 2.10
N PRO A 71 9.20 -24.35 2.97
CA PRO A 71 7.87 -24.28 3.54
C PRO A 71 7.80 -23.17 4.60
N ASP A 72 6.58 -22.68 4.81
CA ASP A 72 6.24 -21.82 5.94
C ASP A 72 6.60 -22.52 7.25
N ARG A 73 7.07 -21.74 8.22
CA ARG A 73 7.49 -22.27 9.52
C ARG A 73 7.36 -21.23 10.61
N GLU A 74 7.12 -21.70 11.83
CA GLU A 74 7.26 -20.84 13.01
C GLU A 74 8.74 -20.53 13.26
N GLU A 75 9.03 -19.25 13.45
CA GLU A 75 10.39 -18.78 13.71
C GLU A 75 10.37 -17.59 14.68
N ARG A 76 11.52 -17.34 15.31
CA ARG A 76 11.70 -16.22 16.24
C ARG A 76 12.57 -15.15 15.58
N VAL A 77 12.03 -13.94 15.48
CA VAL A 77 12.76 -12.76 15.01
C VAL A 77 13.17 -11.91 16.21
N SER A 78 14.44 -11.50 16.25
CA SER A 78 14.93 -10.57 17.25
C SER A 78 14.66 -9.14 16.80
N ILE A 79 13.99 -8.35 17.64
CA ILE A 79 13.75 -6.93 17.41
C ILE A 79 14.36 -6.16 18.59
N THR A 80 15.34 -5.32 18.33
CA THR A 80 15.99 -4.50 19.36
C THR A 80 15.53 -3.06 19.20
N VAL A 81 14.88 -2.49 20.23
CA VAL A 81 14.45 -1.08 20.23
C VAL A 81 15.28 -0.31 21.23
N ASP A 82 16.02 0.69 20.77
CA ASP A 82 16.94 1.51 21.59
C ASP A 82 17.87 0.66 22.48
N GLY A 83 18.38 -0.45 21.93
CA GLY A 83 19.27 -1.39 22.63
C GLY A 83 18.58 -2.43 23.52
N ARG A 84 17.26 -2.35 23.71
CA ARG A 84 16.49 -3.37 24.45
C ARG A 84 15.98 -4.46 23.51
N PRO A 85 16.31 -5.74 23.75
CA PRO A 85 15.87 -6.83 22.89
C PRO A 85 14.44 -7.27 23.19
N TYR A 86 13.73 -7.63 22.15
CA TYR A 86 12.40 -8.23 22.15
C TYR A 86 12.41 -9.42 21.18
N LEU A 87 11.57 -10.41 21.45
CA LEU A 87 11.38 -11.55 20.57
C LEU A 87 9.96 -11.49 20.00
N LEU A 88 9.87 -11.58 18.68
CA LEU A 88 8.63 -11.84 17.96
C LEU A 88 8.63 -13.33 17.58
N THR A 89 7.58 -14.05 17.97
CA THR A 89 7.34 -15.42 17.50
C THR A 89 6.18 -15.37 16.51
N GLY A 90 6.33 -15.98 15.35
CA GLY A 90 5.24 -16.18 14.41
C GLY A 90 5.72 -16.83 13.11
N THR A 91 5.00 -16.62 12.02
CA THR A 91 5.22 -17.34 10.76
C THR A 91 6.25 -16.65 9.89
N HIS A 92 7.24 -17.40 9.42
CA HIS A 92 8.13 -17.03 8.33
C HIS A 92 7.63 -17.66 7.03
N TYR A 93 7.51 -16.82 5.99
CA TYR A 93 7.21 -17.18 4.61
C TYR A 93 8.49 -16.99 3.77
N PRO A 94 9.30 -18.06 3.58
CA PRO A 94 10.61 -17.95 2.92
C PRO A 94 10.57 -17.41 1.49
N PRO A 95 9.62 -17.79 0.62
CA PRO A 95 9.54 -17.27 -0.75
C PRO A 95 9.37 -15.75 -0.83
N ASP A 96 8.80 -15.14 0.21
CA ASP A 96 8.51 -13.70 0.26
C ASP A 96 9.51 -12.93 1.13
N GLY A 97 10.39 -13.63 1.85
CA GLY A 97 11.28 -12.99 2.83
C GLY A 97 10.50 -12.22 3.89
N LEU A 98 9.37 -12.78 4.32
CA LEU A 98 8.38 -12.17 5.20
C LEU A 98 8.31 -12.91 6.53
N TRP A 99 8.35 -12.15 7.64
CA TRP A 99 8.05 -12.65 8.97
C TRP A 99 6.87 -11.91 9.54
N THR A 100 6.02 -12.63 10.28
CA THR A 100 4.77 -12.13 10.85
C THR A 100 4.62 -12.60 12.29
N GLY A 101 3.75 -11.96 13.06
CA GLY A 101 3.34 -12.45 14.38
C GLY A 101 2.68 -11.38 15.25
N HIS A 102 2.09 -11.81 16.35
CA HIS A 102 1.52 -10.89 17.34
C HIS A 102 2.62 -10.34 18.27
N PRO A 103 2.88 -9.01 18.27
CA PRO A 103 3.87 -8.43 19.17
C PRO A 103 3.37 -8.44 20.61
N SER A 104 4.29 -8.59 21.57
CA SER A 104 3.94 -8.36 22.97
C SER A 104 3.56 -6.88 23.20
N ALA A 105 2.78 -6.61 24.24
CA ALA A 105 2.44 -5.24 24.63
C ALA A 105 3.70 -4.39 24.90
N GLU A 106 4.75 -5.01 25.45
CA GLU A 106 6.03 -4.33 25.71
C GLU A 106 6.78 -3.97 24.42
N LEU A 107 6.80 -4.87 23.43
CA LEU A 107 7.40 -4.60 22.12
C LEU A 107 6.63 -3.49 21.40
N LEU A 108 5.30 -3.56 21.39
CA LEU A 108 4.47 -2.53 20.76
C LEU A 108 4.65 -1.16 21.42
N ALA A 109 4.72 -1.11 22.75
CA ALA A 109 5.01 0.13 23.48
C ALA A 109 6.41 0.67 23.15
N ALA A 110 7.42 -0.21 23.02
CA ALA A 110 8.76 0.18 22.64
C ALA A 110 8.82 0.75 21.21
N LEU A 111 8.16 0.09 20.25
CA LEU A 111 8.11 0.57 18.87
C LEU A 111 7.43 1.94 18.73
N ARG A 112 6.42 2.23 19.57
CA ARG A 112 5.75 3.54 19.63
C ARG A 112 6.60 4.62 20.31
N GLY A 113 7.36 4.26 21.35
CA GLY A 113 8.10 5.24 22.17
C GLY A 113 9.59 5.36 21.85
N GLY A 114 10.14 4.45 21.05
CA GLY A 114 11.57 4.37 20.77
C GLY A 114 12.03 5.29 19.64
N THR A 115 13.34 5.31 19.42
CA THR A 115 13.97 6.12 18.36
C THR A 115 14.41 5.27 17.18
N VAL A 116 14.92 4.07 17.46
CA VAL A 116 15.45 3.14 16.46
C VAL A 116 15.03 1.71 16.79
N ALA A 117 14.58 0.98 15.78
CA ALA A 117 14.43 -0.47 15.83
C ALA A 117 15.48 -1.16 14.94
N VAL A 118 16.06 -2.24 15.42
CA VAL A 118 16.92 -3.14 14.64
C VAL A 118 16.25 -4.50 14.58
N VAL A 119 15.93 -4.96 13.37
CA VAL A 119 15.28 -6.26 13.13
C VAL A 119 16.31 -7.24 12.59
N ALA A 120 16.45 -8.39 13.24
CA ALA A 120 17.43 -9.41 12.90
C ALA A 120 16.75 -10.79 12.83
N PRO A 121 16.26 -11.20 11.65
CA PRO A 121 15.77 -12.56 11.44
C PRO A 121 16.92 -13.59 11.50
N PRO A 122 16.64 -14.86 11.85
CA PRO A 122 17.69 -15.87 11.96
C PRO A 122 18.45 -16.10 10.66
N GLY A 123 19.79 -16.05 10.73
CA GLY A 123 20.67 -16.28 9.58
C GLY A 123 20.67 -15.16 8.54
N GLN A 124 20.00 -14.03 8.81
CA GLN A 124 19.88 -12.89 7.90
C GLN A 124 20.62 -11.67 8.45
N PRO A 125 21.02 -10.70 7.59
CA PRO A 125 21.57 -9.43 8.07
C PRO A 125 20.51 -8.63 8.85
N ALA A 126 20.95 -7.93 9.89
CA ALA A 126 20.09 -7.04 10.66
C ALA A 126 19.88 -5.71 9.92
N TRP A 127 18.67 -5.18 9.98
CA TRP A 127 18.30 -3.90 9.38
C TRP A 127 17.81 -2.90 10.39
N GLN A 128 18.12 -1.62 10.18
CA GLN A 128 17.77 -0.53 11.06
C GLN A 128 16.59 0.26 10.51
N PHE A 129 15.66 0.62 11.37
CA PHE A 129 14.46 1.40 11.09
C PHE A 129 14.44 2.61 12.00
N SER A 130 14.25 3.81 11.43
CA SER A 130 13.89 4.98 12.23
C SER A 130 12.48 4.78 12.78
N LEU A 131 12.27 5.10 14.05
CA LEU A 131 10.94 5.11 14.67
C LEU A 131 10.31 6.51 14.71
N SER A 132 10.88 7.48 13.98
CA SER A 132 10.30 8.82 13.87
C SER A 132 8.89 8.74 13.28
N GLY A 133 7.90 9.27 14.01
CA GLY A 133 6.49 9.26 13.61
C GLY A 133 5.73 7.96 13.94
N SER A 134 6.40 6.91 14.42
CA SER A 134 5.80 5.59 14.65
C SER A 134 4.61 5.64 15.61
N ALA A 135 4.74 6.42 16.70
CA ALA A 135 3.68 6.60 17.70
C ALA A 135 2.35 6.99 17.05
N ARG A 136 2.38 8.01 16.18
CA ARG A 136 1.18 8.55 15.52
C ARG A 136 0.63 7.54 14.52
N ALA A 137 1.49 6.99 13.67
CA ALA A 137 1.08 6.03 12.65
C ALA A 137 0.46 4.77 13.27
N MET A 138 1.14 4.15 14.24
CA MET A 138 0.64 2.95 14.92
C MET A 138 -0.61 3.21 15.77
N SER A 139 -0.79 4.41 16.30
CA SER A 139 -2.04 4.76 17.00
C SER A 139 -3.21 4.85 16.03
N SER A 140 -2.97 5.35 14.82
CA SER A 140 -3.96 5.42 13.76
C SER A 140 -4.29 4.04 13.17
N ALA A 141 -3.29 3.20 12.93
CA ALA A 141 -3.51 1.85 12.39
C ALA A 141 -4.22 0.92 13.39
N LEU A 142 -3.93 1.09 14.69
CA LEU A 142 -4.47 0.22 15.74
C LEU A 142 -5.71 0.79 16.46
N SER A 143 -6.27 1.92 16.01
CA SER A 143 -7.46 2.48 16.66
C SER A 143 -8.64 1.53 16.62
N GLU A 144 -8.73 0.71 15.58
CA GLU A 144 -9.80 -0.26 15.35
C GLU A 144 -9.58 -1.59 16.08
N CYS A 145 -8.36 -1.90 16.52
CA CYS A 145 -8.07 -3.14 17.26
C CYS A 145 -8.65 -3.19 18.67
N SER A 146 -9.16 -2.08 19.20
CA SER A 146 -9.58 -2.06 20.60
C SER A 146 -10.94 -2.72 20.86
N GLY A 147 -11.53 -3.41 19.86
CA GLY A 147 -12.84 -4.05 20.02
C GLY A 147 -13.93 -3.06 20.43
N ALA A 148 -13.73 -1.77 20.16
CA ALA A 148 -14.76 -0.77 20.32
C ALA A 148 -15.91 -1.21 19.41
N ALA A 149 -16.99 -1.68 20.05
CA ALA A 149 -18.20 -2.13 19.40
C ALA A 149 -18.50 -1.20 18.22
N SER A 150 -18.39 -1.76 17.01
CA SER A 150 -18.59 -1.06 15.75
C SER A 150 -19.77 -0.10 15.92
N ALA A 151 -19.46 1.21 15.97
CA ALA A 151 -20.50 2.21 16.05
C ALA A 151 -21.41 1.97 14.85
N ALA A 152 -22.72 1.82 15.10
CA ALA A 152 -23.69 1.52 14.06
C ALA A 152 -23.37 2.37 12.82
N PRO A 153 -23.18 1.74 11.64
CA PRO A 153 -22.72 2.44 10.45
C PRO A 153 -23.54 3.72 10.28
N PRO A 154 -22.91 4.89 10.03
CA PRO A 154 -23.66 6.08 9.69
C PRO A 154 -24.61 5.72 8.55
N ALA A 155 -25.89 6.05 8.69
CA ALA A 155 -26.92 5.70 7.71
C ALA A 155 -26.40 6.02 6.30
N GLN A 156 -26.12 4.95 5.54
CA GLN A 156 -25.56 5.05 4.21
C GLN A 156 -26.49 5.93 3.38
N ALA A 157 -25.94 6.97 2.76
CA ALA A 157 -26.65 7.66 1.69
C ALA A 157 -27.08 6.60 0.66
N GLU A 158 -28.29 6.73 0.12
CA GLU A 158 -28.89 5.77 -0.81
C GLU A 158 -27.99 5.57 -2.04
N ASN A 159 -27.02 4.66 -1.95
CA ASN A 159 -26.20 4.16 -3.05
C ASN A 159 -26.97 3.06 -3.79
N SER A 160 -28.24 3.32 -4.08
CA SER A 160 -29.19 2.37 -4.66
C SER A 160 -28.79 2.05 -6.10
N GLY A 161 -27.93 1.04 -6.26
CA GLY A 161 -27.50 0.53 -7.56
C GLY A 161 -26.05 0.06 -7.62
N LEU A 162 -25.23 0.37 -6.61
CA LEU A 162 -23.84 -0.12 -6.57
C LEU A 162 -23.78 -1.55 -6.04
N PRO A 163 -22.94 -2.41 -6.63
CA PRO A 163 -22.64 -3.74 -6.07
C PRO A 163 -22.09 -3.63 -4.64
N ALA A 164 -22.60 -4.47 -3.73
CA ALA A 164 -22.21 -4.44 -2.31
C ALA A 164 -20.68 -4.47 -2.08
N PRO A 165 -19.88 -5.31 -2.79
CA PRO A 165 -18.43 -5.32 -2.62
C PRO A 165 -17.75 -3.98 -2.91
N VAL A 166 -18.27 -3.22 -3.87
CA VAL A 166 -17.74 -1.87 -4.19
C VAL A 166 -18.07 -0.90 -3.07
N VAL A 167 -19.33 -0.91 -2.59
CA VAL A 167 -19.75 -0.02 -1.50
C VAL A 167 -18.92 -0.27 -0.25
N ASP A 168 -18.67 -1.54 0.09
CA ASP A 168 -17.91 -1.90 1.28
C ASP A 168 -16.46 -1.40 1.18
N VAL A 169 -15.78 -1.67 0.05
CA VAL A 169 -14.40 -1.21 -0.19
C VAL A 169 -14.28 0.31 -0.13
N VAL A 170 -15.19 1.05 -0.78
CA VAL A 170 -15.13 2.52 -0.78
C VAL A 170 -15.49 3.10 0.59
N THR A 171 -16.49 2.53 1.28
CA THR A 171 -16.87 2.95 2.64
C THR A 171 -15.70 2.78 3.61
N GLN A 172 -15.04 1.62 3.56
CA GLN A 172 -13.90 1.29 4.41
C GLN A 172 -12.73 2.25 4.14
N ALA A 173 -12.34 2.43 2.88
CA ALA A 173 -11.26 3.33 2.50
C ALA A 173 -11.52 4.78 2.91
N CYS A 174 -12.76 5.25 2.76
CA CYS A 174 -13.15 6.60 3.15
C CYS A 174 -13.41 6.77 4.65
N GLY A 175 -13.46 5.68 5.43
CA GLY A 175 -13.84 5.72 6.85
C GLY A 175 -15.27 6.24 7.06
N GLY A 176 -16.18 5.97 6.13
CA GLY A 176 -17.56 6.45 6.16
C GLY A 176 -18.08 6.91 4.80
N GLY A 177 -18.73 8.08 4.78
CA GLY A 177 -19.42 8.58 3.58
C GLY A 177 -18.48 9.03 2.46
N PHE A 178 -18.92 8.80 1.23
CA PHE A 178 -18.21 9.14 0.00
C PHE A 178 -19.20 9.57 -1.10
N THR A 179 -18.67 10.13 -2.17
CA THR A 179 -19.37 10.40 -3.43
C THR A 179 -18.54 9.84 -4.59
N LEU A 180 -19.22 9.22 -5.55
CA LEU A 180 -18.62 8.74 -6.80
C LEU A 180 -19.05 9.66 -7.95
N ALA A 181 -18.15 9.92 -8.89
CA ALA A 181 -18.57 10.49 -10.19
C ALA A 181 -19.38 9.44 -10.98
N GLU A 182 -20.11 9.91 -12.01
CA GLU A 182 -20.97 9.06 -12.85
C GLU A 182 -20.17 7.94 -13.55
N ASP A 183 -18.91 8.20 -13.89
CA ASP A 183 -17.98 7.33 -14.60
C ASP A 183 -16.97 6.63 -13.68
N ALA A 184 -17.08 6.80 -12.36
CA ALA A 184 -16.20 6.14 -11.40
C ALA A 184 -16.35 4.61 -11.41
N ILE A 185 -17.49 4.11 -11.91
CA ILE A 185 -17.81 2.68 -12.00
C ILE A 185 -18.11 2.32 -13.44
N LEU A 186 -17.45 1.28 -13.94
CA LEU A 186 -17.77 0.64 -15.21
C LEU A 186 -18.21 -0.80 -14.95
N SER A 187 -19.13 -1.30 -15.76
CA SER A 187 -19.59 -2.68 -15.71
C SER A 187 -19.42 -3.34 -17.08
N GLY A 188 -18.95 -4.60 -17.08
CA GLY A 188 -18.85 -5.41 -18.28
C GLY A 188 -18.16 -6.74 -18.05
N ARG A 189 -18.18 -7.63 -19.05
CA ARG A 189 -17.71 -9.03 -18.93
C ARG A 189 -16.24 -9.17 -19.27
N ILE A 190 -15.36 -8.96 -18.30
CA ILE A 190 -13.90 -8.96 -18.48
C ILE A 190 -13.35 -10.39 -18.41
N ASP A 191 -13.88 -11.24 -17.53
CA ASP A 191 -13.39 -12.61 -17.36
C ASP A 191 -13.96 -13.65 -18.35
N ASN A 192 -14.87 -13.20 -19.23
CA ASN A 192 -15.63 -13.99 -20.21
C ASN A 192 -16.69 -14.93 -19.61
N ASP A 193 -17.14 -14.67 -18.38
CA ASP A 193 -18.31 -15.33 -17.83
C ASP A 193 -19.64 -14.67 -18.31
N THR A 194 -20.75 -15.03 -17.68
CA THR A 194 -22.07 -14.44 -17.97
C THR A 194 -22.48 -13.30 -17.06
N GLU A 195 -21.73 -13.07 -15.99
CA GLU A 195 -22.01 -12.05 -14.97
C GLU A 195 -21.24 -10.76 -15.32
N GLU A 196 -21.69 -9.62 -14.81
CA GLU A 196 -20.95 -8.36 -15.03
C GLU A 196 -19.83 -8.22 -14.00
N ASP A 197 -18.62 -7.95 -14.49
CA ASP A 197 -17.51 -7.49 -13.65
C ASP A 197 -17.62 -5.99 -13.43
N VAL A 198 -16.95 -5.51 -12.40
CA VAL A 198 -17.01 -4.10 -12.00
C VAL A 198 -15.61 -3.52 -11.96
N VAL A 199 -15.45 -2.35 -12.57
CA VAL A 199 -14.21 -1.57 -12.53
C VAL A 199 -14.48 -0.28 -11.76
N LEU A 200 -13.69 -0.02 -10.72
CA LEU A 200 -13.73 1.21 -9.94
C LEU A 200 -12.47 2.05 -10.23
N ASP A 201 -12.67 3.28 -10.69
CA ASP A 201 -11.59 4.27 -10.80
C ASP A 201 -11.50 5.10 -9.51
N TRP A 202 -10.42 4.92 -8.74
CA TRP A 202 -10.19 5.73 -7.54
C TRP A 202 -9.95 7.21 -7.85
N ALA A 203 -9.62 7.59 -9.09
CA ALA A 203 -9.49 8.98 -9.49
C ALA A 203 -10.79 9.79 -9.29
N ASP A 204 -11.94 9.10 -9.38
CA ASP A 204 -13.29 9.68 -9.33
C ASP A 204 -14.03 9.35 -8.03
N VAL A 205 -13.30 8.86 -7.03
CA VAL A 205 -13.78 8.69 -5.65
C VAL A 205 -13.44 9.91 -4.82
N SER A 206 -14.46 10.49 -4.18
CA SER A 206 -14.29 11.58 -3.21
C SER A 206 -14.83 11.17 -1.85
N CYS A 207 -13.96 11.12 -0.84
CA CYS A 207 -14.37 10.88 0.54
C CYS A 207 -14.89 12.17 1.20
N ASN A 208 -15.90 12.06 2.08
CA ASN A 208 -16.36 13.19 2.88
C ASN A 208 -15.26 13.68 3.85
N ASP A 209 -14.47 12.74 4.39
CA ASP A 209 -13.27 13.05 5.16
C ASP A 209 -12.10 13.38 4.22
N ARG A 210 -11.78 14.67 4.10
CA ARG A 210 -10.68 15.16 3.25
C ARG A 210 -9.30 14.74 3.74
N SER A 211 -9.15 14.28 4.99
CA SER A 211 -7.86 13.81 5.50
C SER A 211 -7.39 12.53 4.82
N ARG A 212 -8.31 11.79 4.18
CA ARG A 212 -8.04 10.58 3.38
C ARG A 212 -7.29 10.87 2.08
N GLY A 213 -7.24 12.13 1.64
CA GLY A 213 -6.58 12.50 0.39
C GLY A 213 -7.39 12.15 -0.86
N ARG A 214 -6.78 12.32 -2.04
CA ARG A 214 -7.41 12.04 -3.33
C ARG A 214 -7.61 10.53 -3.49
N GLY A 215 -8.81 10.12 -3.93
CA GLY A 215 -9.14 8.70 -4.11
C GLY A 215 -8.93 7.88 -2.83
N ALA A 216 -9.22 8.44 -1.65
CA ALA A 216 -8.97 7.81 -0.36
C ALA A 216 -7.50 7.38 -0.09
N GLY A 217 -6.53 7.97 -0.81
CA GLY A 217 -5.11 7.61 -0.72
C GLY A 217 -4.65 6.61 -1.78
N PHE A 218 -5.57 6.10 -2.61
CA PHE A 218 -5.26 5.23 -3.76
C PHE A 218 -4.79 6.02 -4.99
N CYS A 219 -4.67 7.34 -4.88
CA CYS A 219 -4.06 8.18 -5.90
C CYS A 219 -2.70 8.71 -5.45
N GLY A 220 -1.66 8.37 -6.22
CA GLY A 220 -0.34 8.96 -6.10
C GLY A 220 -0.24 10.32 -6.79
N ALA A 221 0.99 10.78 -7.02
CA ALA A 221 1.25 12.07 -7.67
C ALA A 221 0.81 12.11 -9.14
N ALA A 222 0.80 10.95 -9.83
CA ALA A 222 0.62 10.88 -11.27
C ALA A 222 -0.43 9.84 -11.72
N LEU A 223 -0.73 8.83 -10.91
CA LEU A 223 -1.63 7.73 -11.26
C LEU A 223 -2.55 7.41 -10.07
N CYS A 224 -3.64 6.71 -10.35
CA CYS A 224 -4.51 6.15 -9.34
C CYS A 224 -4.56 4.63 -9.49
N THR A 225 -4.97 3.95 -8.42
CA THR A 225 -5.38 2.55 -8.52
C THR A 225 -6.71 2.47 -9.27
N ILE A 226 -6.85 1.44 -10.07
CA ILE A 226 -8.10 0.99 -10.69
C ILE A 226 -8.33 -0.40 -10.10
N GLU A 227 -9.47 -0.59 -9.45
CA GLU A 227 -9.89 -1.88 -8.88
C GLU A 227 -10.78 -2.60 -9.87
N VAL A 228 -10.53 -3.89 -10.09
CA VAL A 228 -11.36 -4.76 -10.90
C VAL A 228 -11.89 -5.89 -10.03
N PHE A 229 -13.20 -5.96 -9.90
CA PHE A 229 -13.93 -6.99 -9.18
C PHE A 229 -14.45 -8.01 -10.18
N LEU A 230 -13.90 -9.23 -10.13
CA LEU A 230 -14.26 -10.32 -11.03
C LEU A 230 -15.28 -11.22 -10.35
N THR A 231 -16.44 -11.38 -10.98
CA THR A 231 -17.59 -12.04 -10.34
C THR A 231 -17.39 -13.55 -10.20
N GLU A 232 -16.93 -14.24 -11.25
CA GLU A 232 -16.74 -15.70 -11.24
C GLU A 232 -15.81 -16.17 -10.12
N THR A 233 -14.68 -15.47 -9.98
CA THR A 233 -13.60 -15.85 -9.06
C THR A 233 -13.74 -15.25 -7.67
N SER A 234 -14.70 -14.34 -7.48
CA SER A 234 -14.77 -13.47 -6.30
C SER A 234 -13.40 -12.83 -5.99
N SER A 235 -12.62 -12.54 -7.02
CA SER A 235 -11.27 -12.02 -6.89
C SER A 235 -11.20 -10.54 -7.26
N ARG A 236 -10.31 -9.82 -6.59
CA ARG A 236 -10.05 -8.39 -6.83
C ARG A 236 -8.66 -8.25 -7.44
N LYS A 237 -8.55 -7.40 -8.47
CA LYS A 237 -7.27 -7.05 -9.11
C LYS A 237 -7.06 -5.55 -9.07
N GLN A 238 -5.82 -5.14 -8.79
CA GLN A 238 -5.42 -3.74 -8.79
C GLN A 238 -4.52 -3.44 -9.98
N ILE A 239 -4.81 -2.35 -10.68
CA ILE A 239 -4.02 -1.83 -11.78
C ILE A 239 -3.68 -0.38 -11.48
N LEU A 240 -2.44 0.05 -11.73
CA LEU A 240 -2.09 1.47 -11.70
C LEU A 240 -2.33 2.10 -13.07
N GLY A 241 -3.23 3.09 -13.12
CA GLY A 241 -3.62 3.75 -14.35
C GLY A 241 -4.51 4.97 -14.09
N LEU A 242 -5.12 5.47 -15.17
CA LEU A 242 -6.13 6.50 -15.18
C LEU A 242 -7.13 6.19 -16.29
N ASN A 243 -8.34 6.74 -16.20
CA ASN A 243 -9.34 6.71 -17.27
C ASN A 243 -9.61 5.27 -17.79
N PRO A 244 -10.03 4.33 -16.93
CA PRO A 244 -10.40 3.01 -17.39
C PRO A 244 -11.52 3.12 -18.44
N VAL A 245 -11.44 2.28 -19.47
CA VAL A 245 -12.47 2.15 -20.50
C VAL A 245 -12.59 0.68 -20.87
N LEU A 246 -13.80 0.15 -20.87
CA LEU A 246 -14.08 -1.17 -21.40
C LEU A 246 -14.19 -1.13 -22.92
N ILE A 247 -13.44 -1.98 -23.60
CA ILE A 247 -13.38 -2.04 -25.07
C ILE A 247 -13.88 -3.40 -25.53
N ASP A 248 -14.98 -3.40 -26.27
CA ASP A 248 -15.48 -4.59 -26.96
C ASP A 248 -14.49 -5.08 -28.01
N ARG A 249 -14.28 -6.39 -28.04
CA ARG A 249 -13.45 -7.09 -29.01
C ARG A 249 -14.26 -8.11 -29.80
N ALA A 250 -13.61 -8.69 -30.80
CA ALA A 250 -14.18 -9.78 -31.57
C ALA A 250 -14.62 -10.93 -30.64
N PHE A 251 -15.67 -11.63 -31.05
CA PHE A 251 -16.23 -12.77 -30.32
C PHE A 251 -16.82 -12.42 -28.94
N GLY A 252 -17.18 -11.16 -28.70
CA GLY A 252 -17.85 -10.74 -27.47
C GLY A 252 -16.93 -10.65 -26.25
N GLN A 253 -15.61 -10.73 -26.45
CA GLN A 253 -14.63 -10.50 -25.39
C GLN A 253 -14.56 -9.00 -25.07
N VAL A 254 -14.32 -8.66 -23.80
CA VAL A 254 -14.05 -7.29 -23.37
C VAL A 254 -12.59 -7.18 -22.93
N ALA A 255 -11.94 -6.07 -23.25
CA ALA A 255 -10.64 -5.71 -22.70
C ALA A 255 -10.76 -4.41 -21.90
N LEU A 256 -9.99 -4.31 -20.82
CA LEU A 256 -9.87 -3.06 -20.07
C LEU A 256 -8.74 -2.23 -20.66
N ARG A 257 -9.01 -1.00 -21.07
CA ARG A 257 -7.98 -0.02 -21.43
C ARG A 257 -7.78 0.95 -20.28
N THR A 258 -6.54 1.26 -19.96
CA THR A 258 -6.18 2.32 -19.01
C THR A 258 -5.14 3.23 -19.63
N SER A 259 -5.15 4.51 -19.32
CA SER A 259 -4.06 5.42 -19.68
C SER A 259 -3.00 5.45 -18.56
N THR A 260 -1.73 5.57 -18.95
CA THR A 260 -0.63 5.83 -18.02
C THR A 260 0.28 6.91 -18.60
N GLN A 261 1.25 7.37 -17.81
CA GLN A 261 2.17 8.43 -18.20
C GLN A 261 3.59 8.21 -17.66
N GLY A 262 4.56 8.86 -18.30
CA GLY A 262 5.94 8.91 -17.82
C GLY A 262 6.78 7.75 -18.33
N VAL A 263 7.67 7.24 -17.46
CA VAL A 263 8.70 6.25 -17.85
C VAL A 263 8.10 4.96 -18.43
N THR A 264 6.91 4.57 -17.99
CA THR A 264 6.16 3.40 -18.51
C THR A 264 5.78 3.57 -19.99
N CYS A 265 5.68 4.81 -20.47
CA CYS A 265 5.31 5.16 -21.84
C CYS A 265 6.49 5.55 -22.74
N GLY A 266 7.73 5.32 -22.31
CA GLY A 266 8.92 5.66 -23.10
C GLY A 266 9.46 7.08 -22.88
N GLY A 267 8.91 7.86 -21.95
CA GLY A 267 9.45 9.16 -21.58
C GLY A 267 8.60 9.96 -20.60
N ALA A 268 9.23 10.86 -19.83
CA ALA A 268 8.60 11.58 -18.71
C ALA A 268 7.33 12.39 -19.05
N ALA A 269 7.15 12.80 -20.31
CA ALA A 269 6.00 13.57 -20.78
C ALA A 269 5.08 12.80 -21.74
N GLN A 270 5.34 11.49 -21.95
CA GLN A 270 4.54 10.67 -22.86
C GLN A 270 3.40 10.01 -22.08
N GLY A 271 2.20 10.13 -22.62
CA GLY A 271 1.05 9.32 -22.24
C GLY A 271 0.91 8.15 -23.22
N CYS A 272 0.44 7.01 -22.72
CA CYS A 272 0.18 5.84 -23.53
C CYS A 272 -0.98 5.05 -22.92
N ASP A 273 -1.70 4.33 -23.77
CA ASP A 273 -2.75 3.43 -23.34
C ASP A 273 -2.19 2.02 -23.18
N ILE A 274 -2.57 1.35 -22.10
CA ILE A 274 -2.33 -0.06 -21.87
C ILE A 274 -3.65 -0.80 -22.02
N LEU A 275 -3.65 -1.85 -22.84
CA LEU A 275 -4.77 -2.78 -22.95
C LEU A 275 -4.50 -3.97 -22.04
N TRP A 276 -5.44 -4.29 -21.17
CA TRP A 276 -5.40 -5.42 -20.25
C TRP A 276 -6.36 -6.50 -20.75
N ASN A 277 -5.82 -7.69 -20.95
CA ASN A 277 -6.57 -8.86 -21.37
C ASN A 277 -6.68 -9.82 -20.20
N TRP A 278 -7.85 -10.42 -20.02
CA TRP A 278 -8.00 -11.56 -19.14
C TRP A 278 -7.36 -12.80 -19.77
N THR A 279 -6.50 -13.49 -19.01
CA THR A 279 -5.82 -14.72 -19.44
C THR A 279 -6.48 -15.99 -18.91
N GLY A 280 -7.57 -15.87 -18.16
CA GLY A 280 -8.18 -16.96 -17.39
C GLY A 280 -7.78 -16.95 -15.92
N THR A 281 -6.70 -16.25 -15.54
CA THR A 281 -6.22 -16.18 -14.15
C THR A 281 -5.77 -14.78 -13.72
N ALA A 282 -5.38 -13.93 -14.66
CA ALA A 282 -4.92 -12.58 -14.39
C ALA A 282 -5.29 -11.60 -15.52
N LEU A 283 -5.27 -10.31 -15.19
CA LEU A 283 -5.26 -9.23 -16.18
C LEU A 283 -3.81 -8.96 -16.57
N GLU A 284 -3.49 -9.17 -17.84
CA GLU A 284 -2.14 -8.96 -18.37
C GLU A 284 -2.14 -7.88 -19.45
N ALA A 285 -1.10 -7.04 -19.43
CA ALA A 285 -0.89 -6.03 -20.45
C ALA A 285 -0.63 -6.69 -21.81
N ALA A 286 -1.51 -6.42 -22.78
CA ALA A 286 -1.34 -6.77 -24.17
C ALA A 286 -0.18 -5.95 -24.77
N ARG A 287 0.81 -6.65 -25.31
CA ARG A 287 1.94 -6.05 -26.03
C ARG A 287 1.66 -5.97 -27.52
#